data_AF-A0A679JG65-F1
#
_entry.id   AF-A0A679JG65-F1
#
_cell.length_a   1.000
_cell.length_b   1.000
_cell.length_c   1.000
_cell.angle_alpha   90.00
_cell.angle_beta   90.00
_cell.angle_gamma   90.00
#
_symmetry.space_group_name_H-M   'P 1'
#
loop_
_entity.id
_entity.type
_entity.pdbx_description
1 polymer ?
#
loop_
_entity_poly.entity_id
_entity_poly.type
_entity_poly.pdbx_seq_one_letter_code
_entity_poly.pdbx_strand_id
1 'polypeptide(L)'
;MRHTAASALLCLFAFAHAPGASAQSLNCGGLLSGIGDSKFSVVQRCGEPLSKEAVCVPRPQVAWVLSPYPGGRAQQVVTQQCVPMEDWVYHRGQGNFLGIVRFYNGAVESVRDGEKVR
;
A
#
# COMPACT_ATOMS: atom_id res chain seq x y z
N MET A 1 -49.31 6.07 48.67
CA MET A 1 -48.06 6.83 48.69
C MET A 1 -46.96 5.92 48.14
N ARG A 2 -46.90 5.69 46.81
CA ARG A 2 -46.06 6.39 45.82
C ARG A 2 -44.62 6.65 46.29
N HIS A 3 -43.68 5.78 45.92
CA HIS A 3 -42.34 6.15 45.47
C HIS A 3 -41.84 5.13 44.45
N THR A 4 -42.05 5.43 43.17
CA THR A 4 -41.27 4.91 42.04
C THR A 4 -40.19 5.94 41.70
N ALA A 5 -38.92 5.56 41.72
CA ALA A 5 -37.81 6.26 41.05
C ALA A 5 -36.63 5.26 41.02
N ALA A 6 -36.32 4.53 39.94
CA ALA A 6 -35.88 4.98 38.62
C ALA A 6 -34.68 5.93 38.69
N SER A 7 -33.46 5.39 38.79
CA SER A 7 -32.18 6.05 38.48
C SER A 7 -31.03 5.07 38.75
N ALA A 8 -30.03 4.87 37.92
CA ALA A 8 -29.79 5.28 36.56
C ALA A 8 -28.77 4.26 36.01
N LEU A 9 -29.10 3.54 34.93
CA LEU A 9 -28.10 2.79 34.18
C LEU A 9 -27.18 3.81 33.51
N LEU A 10 -26.03 4.08 34.12
CA LEU A 10 -24.96 4.84 33.50
C LEU A 10 -24.28 3.93 32.46
N CYS A 11 -24.87 3.82 31.28
CA CYS A 11 -24.24 3.17 30.13
C CYS A 11 -22.98 3.97 29.75
N LEU A 12 -21.83 3.52 30.23
CA LEU A 12 -20.50 3.91 29.75
C LEU A 12 -20.39 3.53 28.26
N PHE A 13 -20.80 4.43 27.37
CA PHE A 13 -20.46 4.39 25.95
C PHE A 13 -18.98 4.77 25.78
N ALA A 14 -18.09 3.84 26.12
CA ALA A 14 -16.72 3.87 25.66
C ALA A 14 -16.73 3.52 24.16
N PHE A 15 -16.95 4.52 23.30
CA PHE A 15 -16.75 4.39 21.86
C PHE A 15 -15.27 4.12 21.59
N ALA A 16 -14.93 2.83 21.49
CA ALA A 16 -13.66 2.34 21.00
C ALA A 16 -13.44 2.93 19.59
N HIS A 17 -12.56 3.93 19.50
CA HIS A 17 -12.08 4.43 18.23
C HIS A 17 -11.13 3.38 17.66
N ALA A 18 -11.68 2.45 16.89
CA ALA A 18 -10.87 1.58 16.05
C ALA A 18 -10.15 2.48 15.02
N PRO A 19 -8.81 2.45 14.92
CA PRO A 19 -8.12 3.14 13.85
C PRO A 19 -8.61 2.57 12.52
N GLY A 20 -9.16 3.43 11.67
CA GLY A 20 -9.61 3.04 10.34
C GLY A 20 -8.41 2.65 9.48
N ALA A 21 -8.36 1.39 9.03
CA ALA A 21 -7.40 0.96 8.01
C ALA A 21 -7.83 1.55 6.66
N SER A 22 -7.08 2.54 6.15
CA SER A 22 -7.28 3.06 4.79
C SER A 22 -6.48 2.21 3.82
N ALA A 23 -7.18 1.44 2.98
CA ALA A 23 -6.58 0.76 1.84
C ALA A 23 -6.85 1.59 0.58
N GLN A 24 -5.81 2.16 -0.03
CA GLN A 24 -5.94 2.78 -1.34
C GLN A 24 -6.18 1.70 -2.40
N SER A 25 -7.13 1.97 -3.29
CA SER A 25 -7.49 1.10 -4.41
C SER A 25 -7.63 1.92 -5.68
N LEU A 26 -7.37 1.28 -6.82
CA LEU A 26 -7.60 1.84 -8.13
C LEU A 26 -9.07 1.65 -8.50
N ASN A 27 -9.78 2.74 -8.74
CA ASN A 27 -11.15 2.70 -9.25
C ASN A 27 -11.15 2.66 -10.78
N CYS A 28 -11.80 1.64 -11.32
CA CYS A 28 -11.84 1.28 -12.73
C CYS A 28 -13.28 1.28 -13.24
N GLY A 29 -14.00 2.38 -12.98
CA GLY A 29 -15.39 2.55 -13.44
C GLY A 29 -16.41 1.70 -12.67
N GLY A 30 -16.24 1.58 -11.35
CA GLY A 30 -17.13 0.80 -10.47
C GLY A 30 -16.55 -0.55 -10.04
N LEU A 31 -15.49 -1.00 -10.69
CA LEU A 31 -14.64 -2.10 -10.21
C LEU A 31 -13.43 -1.53 -9.46
N LEU A 32 -13.03 -2.17 -8.37
CA LEU A 32 -11.85 -1.79 -7.61
C LEU A 32 -10.74 -2.80 -7.83
N SER A 33 -9.50 -2.33 -8.00
CA SER A 33 -8.30 -3.16 -7.88
C SER A 33 -7.44 -2.66 -6.72
N GLY A 34 -6.94 -3.55 -5.89
CA GLY A 34 -6.19 -3.22 -4.68
C GLY A 34 -5.01 -4.14 -4.45
N ILE A 35 -4.40 -4.00 -3.27
CA ILE A 35 -3.21 -4.77 -2.88
C ILE A 35 -3.49 -6.27 -2.98
N GLY A 36 -2.52 -7.01 -3.54
CA GLY A 36 -2.60 -8.46 -3.75
C GLY A 36 -3.21 -8.87 -5.09
N ASP A 37 -3.89 -7.97 -5.80
CA ASP A 37 -4.44 -8.28 -7.12
C ASP A 37 -3.33 -8.60 -8.13
N SER A 38 -3.56 -9.57 -9.02
CA SER A 38 -2.60 -9.91 -10.07
C SER A 38 -2.60 -8.87 -11.19
N LYS A 39 -1.49 -8.75 -11.92
CA LYS A 39 -1.43 -7.91 -13.14
C LYS A 39 -2.58 -8.18 -14.10
N PHE A 40 -2.90 -9.47 -14.32
CA PHE A 40 -3.98 -9.86 -15.22
C PHE A 40 -5.34 -9.34 -14.75
N SER A 41 -5.66 -9.47 -13.46
CA SER A 41 -6.95 -9.02 -12.93
C SER A 41 -7.08 -7.49 -12.92
N VAL A 42 -5.97 -6.77 -12.81
CA VAL A 42 -5.94 -5.31 -12.98
C VAL A 42 -6.26 -4.93 -14.42
N VAL A 43 -5.59 -5.54 -15.42
CA VAL A 43 -5.89 -5.27 -16.85
C VAL A 43 -7.33 -5.63 -17.20
N GLN A 44 -7.83 -6.76 -16.69
CA GLN A 44 -9.19 -7.20 -16.96
C GLN A 44 -10.24 -6.22 -16.42
N ARG A 45 -9.98 -5.59 -15.27
CA ARG A 45 -10.91 -4.62 -14.64
C ARG A 45 -10.72 -3.20 -15.18
N CYS A 46 -9.50 -2.80 -15.46
CA CYS A 46 -9.10 -1.40 -15.67
C CYS A 46 -8.68 -1.09 -17.11
N GLY A 47 -8.51 -2.11 -17.95
CA GLY A 47 -7.93 -1.99 -19.28
C GLY A 47 -6.40 -1.88 -19.26
N GLU A 48 -5.84 -1.56 -20.41
CA GLU A 48 -4.41 -1.30 -20.54
C GLU A 48 -4.02 0.03 -19.87
N PRO A 49 -2.90 0.08 -19.14
CA PRO A 49 -2.39 1.33 -18.58
C PRO A 49 -1.84 2.25 -19.66
N LEU A 50 -1.72 3.54 -19.34
CA LEU A 50 -1.04 4.56 -20.15
C LEU A 50 0.46 4.28 -20.30
N SER A 51 1.12 3.84 -19.22
CA SER A 51 2.53 3.48 -19.23
C SER A 51 2.81 2.32 -18.27
N LYS A 52 3.90 1.59 -18.57
CA LYS A 52 4.46 0.51 -17.76
C LYS A 52 5.96 0.77 -17.66
N GLU A 53 6.46 0.98 -16.45
CA GLU A 53 7.86 1.32 -16.20
C GLU A 53 8.46 0.33 -15.19
N ALA A 54 9.60 -0.26 -15.53
CA ALA A 54 10.39 -1.02 -14.56
C ALA A 54 11.14 -0.04 -13.66
N VAL A 55 10.98 -0.19 -12.34
CA VAL A 55 11.55 0.71 -11.35
C VAL A 55 12.38 -0.05 -10.33
N CYS A 56 13.41 0.62 -9.83
CA CYS A 56 14.25 0.14 -8.76
C CYS A 56 13.78 0.77 -7.45
N VAL A 57 13.20 -0.01 -6.54
CA VAL A 57 12.79 0.48 -5.22
C VAL A 57 13.84 0.10 -4.19
N PRO A 58 14.50 1.07 -3.52
CA PRO A 58 15.49 0.78 -2.49
C PRO A 58 14.80 0.16 -1.28
N ARG A 59 15.24 -1.03 -0.86
CA ARG A 59 14.76 -1.70 0.34
C ARG A 59 15.92 -2.05 1.26
N PRO A 60 15.80 -1.80 2.57
CA PRO A 60 16.84 -2.16 3.51
C PRO A 60 16.98 -3.68 3.58
N GLN A 61 18.20 -4.17 3.41
CA GLN A 61 18.58 -5.56 3.59
C GLN A 61 19.77 -5.65 4.54
N VAL A 62 19.81 -6.73 5.31
CA VAL A 62 20.91 -7.02 6.21
C VAL A 62 21.97 -7.82 5.43
N ALA A 63 23.19 -7.31 5.39
CA ALA A 63 24.34 -7.99 4.82
C ALA A 63 25.41 -8.26 5.88
N TRP A 64 26.14 -9.36 5.72
CA TRP A 64 27.31 -9.68 6.53
C TRP A 64 28.57 -9.32 5.77
N VAL A 65 29.36 -8.41 6.33
CA VAL A 65 30.67 -8.01 5.79
C VAL A 65 31.74 -8.75 6.58
N LEU A 66 32.56 -9.53 5.87
CA LEU A 66 33.70 -10.23 6.47
C LEU A 66 34.82 -9.25 6.80
N SER A 67 35.49 -9.46 7.93
CA SER A 67 36.67 -8.67 8.29
C SER A 67 37.82 -9.01 7.34
N PRO A 68 38.56 -8.01 6.81
CA PRO A 68 39.75 -8.26 6.01
C PRO A 68 40.94 -8.76 6.86
N TYR A 69 40.85 -8.70 8.19
CA TYR A 69 41.91 -9.14 9.10
C TYR A 69 41.71 -10.60 9.56
N PRO A 70 42.77 -11.43 9.57
CA PRO A 70 42.71 -12.79 10.12
C PRO A 70 42.23 -12.77 11.58
N GLY A 71 41.21 -13.58 11.89
CA GLY A 71 40.59 -13.63 13.22
C GLY A 71 39.54 -12.54 13.50
N GLY A 72 39.29 -11.63 12.55
CA GLY A 72 38.25 -10.62 12.67
C GLY A 72 36.84 -11.20 12.59
N ARG A 73 35.89 -10.57 13.31
CA ARG A 73 34.47 -10.98 13.30
C ARG A 73 33.74 -10.40 12.09
N ALA A 74 32.75 -11.14 11.58
CA ALA A 74 31.82 -10.61 10.59
C ALA A 74 30.96 -9.51 11.22
N GLN A 75 30.73 -8.43 10.47
CA GLN A 75 29.90 -7.31 10.90
C GLN A 75 28.59 -7.30 10.12
N GLN A 76 27.49 -7.08 10.84
CA GLN A 76 26.19 -6.86 10.24
C GLN A 76 26.05 -5.39 9.81
N VAL A 77 25.70 -5.15 8.55
CA VAL A 77 25.43 -3.82 8.01
C VAL A 77 24.07 -3.79 7.32
N VAL A 78 23.37 -2.66 7.40
CA VAL A 78 22.14 -2.43 6.64
C VAL A 78 22.51 -1.75 5.33
N THR A 79 22.21 -2.39 4.21
CA THR A 79 22.42 -1.84 2.87
C THR A 79 21.06 -1.61 2.19
N GLN A 80 21.01 -0.71 1.22
CA GLN A 80 19.81 -0.50 0.41
C GLN A 80 19.92 -1.35 -0.86
N GLN A 81 19.13 -2.41 -0.98
CA GLN A 81 19.05 -3.19 -2.21
C GLN A 81 18.07 -2.57 -3.19
N CYS A 82 18.46 -2.58 -4.46
CA CYS A 82 17.52 -2.38 -5.54
C CYS A 82 16.58 -3.58 -5.67
N VAL A 83 15.31 -3.42 -5.30
CA VAL A 83 14.27 -4.44 -5.57
C VAL A 83 13.56 -4.06 -6.88
N PRO A 84 13.63 -4.91 -7.93
CA PRO A 84 12.96 -4.63 -9.18
C PRO A 84 11.45 -4.73 -9.00
N MET A 85 10.74 -3.69 -9.44
CA MET A 85 9.29 -3.56 -9.40
C MET A 85 8.82 -2.93 -10.70
N GLU A 86 7.50 -2.82 -10.88
CA GLU A 86 6.91 -2.12 -12.03
C GLU A 86 5.87 -1.11 -11.58
N ASP A 87 5.95 0.11 -12.08
CA ASP A 87 4.90 1.13 -11.93
C ASP A 87 4.06 1.17 -13.21
N TRP A 88 2.76 0.96 -13.07
CA TRP A 88 1.80 1.13 -14.16
C TRP A 88 0.91 2.34 -13.88
N VAL A 89 0.72 3.19 -14.89
CA VAL A 89 -0.02 4.44 -14.76
C VAL A 89 -1.36 4.36 -15.46
N TYR A 90 -2.44 4.71 -14.78
CA TYR A 90 -3.81 4.68 -15.28
C TYR A 90 -4.43 6.08 -15.28
N HIS A 91 -5.15 6.39 -16.37
CA HIS A 91 -5.96 7.60 -16.48
C HIS A 91 -7.33 7.38 -15.83
N ARG A 92 -7.69 8.20 -14.82
CA ARG A 92 -8.99 8.11 -14.14
C ARG A 92 -10.02 9.14 -14.59
N GLY A 93 -9.76 9.82 -15.71
CA GLY A 93 -10.62 10.88 -16.26
C GLY A 93 -10.14 12.29 -15.90
N GLN A 94 -10.68 13.29 -16.57
CA GLN A 94 -10.33 14.71 -16.35
C GLN A 94 -10.68 15.15 -14.92
N GLY A 95 -9.83 16.00 -14.34
CA GLY A 95 -10.00 16.51 -12.98
C GLY A 95 -9.61 15.53 -11.87
N ASN A 96 -9.34 14.26 -12.20
CA ASN A 96 -8.86 13.25 -11.27
C ASN A 96 -7.33 13.15 -11.28
N PHE A 97 -6.76 12.57 -10.23
CA PHE A 97 -5.35 12.20 -10.22
C PHE A 97 -5.13 10.94 -11.06
N LEU A 98 -3.96 10.82 -11.69
CA LEU A 98 -3.51 9.55 -12.25
C LEU A 98 -3.46 8.49 -11.15
N GLY A 99 -3.77 7.24 -11.49
CA GLY A 99 -3.59 6.10 -10.59
C GLY A 99 -2.27 5.41 -10.90
N ILE A 100 -1.37 5.32 -9.94
CA ILE A 100 -0.10 4.59 -10.11
C ILE A 100 -0.18 3.32 -9.29
N VAL A 101 -0.09 2.19 -9.98
CA VAL A 101 -0.13 0.84 -9.39
C VAL A 101 1.28 0.26 -9.44
N ARG A 102 1.85 -0.02 -8.28
CA ARG A 102 3.15 -0.67 -8.16
C ARG A 102 2.95 -2.17 -8.04
N PHE A 103 3.68 -2.93 -8.85
CA PHE A 103 3.70 -4.38 -8.82
C PHE A 103 5.01 -4.92 -8.27
N TYR A 104 4.90 -5.93 -7.41
CA TYR A 104 6.02 -6.74 -6.96
C TYR A 104 5.67 -8.22 -7.14
N ASN A 105 6.54 -8.98 -7.81
CA ASN A 105 6.31 -10.40 -8.14
C ASN A 105 4.94 -10.68 -8.78
N GLY A 106 4.46 -9.77 -9.64
CA GLY A 106 3.22 -9.95 -10.40
C GLY A 106 1.92 -9.59 -9.65
N ALA A 107 2.01 -9.16 -8.39
CA ALA A 107 0.87 -8.70 -7.60
C ALA A 107 0.98 -7.21 -7.26
N VAL A 108 -0.15 -6.54 -7.08
CA VAL A 108 -0.21 -5.15 -6.62
C VAL A 108 0.38 -5.08 -5.22
N GLU A 109 1.45 -4.31 -5.09
CA GLU A 109 2.09 -4.00 -3.82
C GLU A 109 1.51 -2.71 -3.23
N SER A 110 1.28 -1.69 -4.07
CA SER A 110 0.65 -0.44 -3.65
C SER A 110 -0.10 0.25 -4.77
N VAL A 111 -1.05 1.09 -4.39
CA VAL A 111 -1.75 2.03 -5.27
C VAL A 111 -1.59 3.43 -4.69
N ARG A 112 -1.15 4.38 -5.50
CA ARG A 112 -0.94 5.78 -5.11
C ARG A 112 -1.46 6.73 -6.17
N ASP A 113 -1.74 7.95 -5.75
CA ASP A 113 -2.12 9.02 -6.67
C ASP A 113 -0.87 9.63 -7.32
N GLY A 114 -0.97 9.94 -8.62
CA GLY A 114 0.04 10.63 -9.41
C GLY A 114 -0.32 12.09 -9.67
N GLU A 115 0.14 12.63 -10.80
CA GLU A 115 -0.18 14.00 -11.23
C GLU A 115 -1.69 14.18 -11.47
N LYS A 116 -2.19 15.40 -11.27
CA LYS A 116 -3.59 15.71 -11.56
C LYS A 116 -3.78 15.93 -13.06
N VAL A 117 -4.76 15.25 -13.64
CA VAL A 117 -5.13 15.44 -15.05
C VAL A 117 -5.80 16.82 -15.20
N ARG A 118 -5.27 17.62 -16.12
CA ARG A 118 -5.79 18.95 -16.48
C ARG A 118 -6.77 18.89 -17.63
#